data_AF-A0A2V4A0S0-F1
#
_entry.id   AF-A0A2V4A0S0-F1
#
_cell.length_a   1.000
_cell.length_b   1.000
_cell.length_c   1.000
_cell.angle_alpha   90.00
_cell.angle_beta   90.00
_cell.angle_gamma   90.00
#
_symmetry.space_group_name_H-M   'P 1'
#
loop_
_entity.id
_entity.type
_entity.pdbx_description
1 polymer ?
#
loop_
_entity_poly.entity_id
_entity_poly.type
_entity_poly.pdbx_seq_one_letter_code
_entity_poly.pdbx_strand_id
1 'polypeptide(L)'
;MMFFRYLIITLLLNFIFIEVYCQANLPTHSPIAIESTTLDTIKLEKKYMTIDVLWLNDTIRVSISRQGEKTDTSSYKQPKNKGYFASKGYFFTNEANIQNCFSYALEKYFENSEDYSQNIFRETTNIDGVSLEKILNNYFKRISEFSTNPRKNLRKPISNDVLLAFVDNTGEIIHAVYYRDEIFYTKNGKLFQPDTFKYLNKFLQKNYGDTKQIIVYKIDDERVKEACAISASGSL
;
A
#
# COMPACT_ATOMS: atom_id res chain seq x y z
N MET A 1 26.69 -57.02 -24.07
CA MET A 1 25.87 -56.65 -22.89
C MET A 1 26.19 -55.28 -22.30
N MET A 2 27.44 -54.82 -22.31
CA MET A 2 27.82 -53.52 -21.70
C MET A 2 27.24 -52.30 -22.42
N PHE A 3 27.18 -52.33 -23.76
CA PHE A 3 26.65 -51.23 -24.58
C PHE A 3 25.15 -50.93 -24.34
N PHE A 4 24.33 -51.98 -24.20
CA PHE A 4 22.91 -51.83 -23.90
C PHE A 4 22.64 -51.22 -22.51
N ARG A 5 23.50 -51.50 -21.53
CA ARG A 5 23.39 -50.88 -20.19
C ARG A 5 23.65 -49.37 -20.25
N TYR A 6 24.66 -48.93 -21.00
CA TYR A 6 24.93 -47.51 -21.15
C TYR A 6 23.81 -46.78 -21.89
N LEU A 7 23.26 -47.38 -22.96
CA LEU A 7 22.13 -46.80 -23.70
C LEU A 7 20.90 -46.57 -22.79
N ILE A 8 20.57 -47.55 -21.95
CA ILE A 8 19.43 -47.46 -21.02
C ILE A 8 19.67 -46.38 -19.96
N ILE A 9 20.89 -46.27 -19.42
CA ILE A 9 21.26 -45.24 -18.44
C ILE A 9 21.19 -43.84 -19.08
N THR A 10 21.67 -43.67 -20.31
CA THR A 10 21.61 -42.39 -21.03
C THR A 10 20.17 -42.00 -21.37
N LEU A 11 19.31 -42.94 -21.75
CA LEU A 11 17.88 -42.69 -21.98
C LEU A 11 17.15 -42.31 -20.69
N LEU A 12 17.41 -43.01 -19.58
CA LEU A 12 16.83 -42.69 -18.27
C LEU A 12 17.26 -41.31 -17.76
N LEU A 13 18.54 -40.96 -17.89
CA LEU A 13 19.04 -39.64 -17.50
C LEU A 13 18.40 -38.53 -18.34
N ASN A 14 18.26 -38.71 -19.65
CA ASN A 14 17.57 -37.74 -20.50
C ASN A 14 16.08 -37.59 -20.14
N PHE A 15 15.40 -38.67 -19.76
CA PHE A 15 14.01 -38.60 -19.29
C PHE A 15 13.86 -37.79 -18.00
N ILE A 16 14.77 -37.97 -17.04
CA ILE A 16 14.77 -37.21 -15.78
C ILE A 16 14.97 -35.70 -16.05
N PHE A 17 15.87 -35.33 -16.96
CA PHE A 17 16.09 -33.91 -17.29
C PHE A 17 14.92 -33.28 -18.06
N ILE A 18 14.20 -34.06 -18.88
CA ILE A 18 13.00 -33.57 -19.61
C ILE A 18 11.82 -33.37 -18.64
N GLU A 19 11.58 -34.28 -17.69
CA GLU A 19 10.52 -34.10 -16.70
C GLU A 19 10.78 -32.91 -15.76
N VAL A 20 12.04 -32.68 -15.36
CA VAL A 20 12.43 -31.53 -14.53
C VAL A 20 12.26 -30.20 -15.29
N TYR A 21 12.52 -30.18 -16.61
CA TYR A 21 12.29 -28.98 -17.44
C TYR A 21 10.81 -28.74 -17.76
N CYS A 22 9.99 -29.79 -17.86
CA CYS A 22 8.54 -29.66 -18.11
C CYS A 22 7.71 -29.38 -16.84
N GLN A 23 8.26 -29.52 -15.64
CA GLN A 23 7.59 -29.17 -14.38
C GLN A 23 7.85 -27.75 -13.89
N ALA A 24 8.60 -26.93 -14.63
CA ALA A 24 8.58 -25.48 -14.45
C ALA A 24 7.29 -24.88 -15.03
N ASN A 25 6.14 -25.29 -14.49
CA ASN A 25 4.95 -24.45 -14.47
C ASN A 25 5.29 -23.26 -13.58
N LEU A 26 6.08 -22.32 -14.10
CA LEU A 26 6.09 -20.96 -13.59
C LEU A 26 4.63 -20.54 -13.56
N PRO A 27 4.06 -20.14 -12.41
CA PRO A 27 2.73 -19.60 -12.41
C PRO A 27 2.74 -18.40 -13.35
N THR A 28 2.07 -18.52 -14.49
CA THR A 28 1.77 -17.43 -15.42
C THR A 28 0.70 -16.53 -14.80
N HIS A 29 0.80 -16.24 -13.51
CA HIS A 29 -0.11 -15.35 -12.81
C HIS A 29 0.41 -13.93 -13.03
N SER A 30 -0.02 -13.32 -14.12
CA SER A 30 0.07 -11.87 -14.22
C SER A 30 -0.94 -11.27 -13.26
N PRO A 31 -0.54 -10.31 -12.40
CA PRO A 31 -1.47 -9.68 -11.47
C PRO A 31 -2.60 -9.00 -12.23
N ILE A 32 -3.80 -9.03 -11.67
CA ILE A 32 -4.96 -8.32 -12.20
C ILE A 32 -4.66 -6.82 -12.14
N ALA A 33 -4.69 -6.15 -13.29
CA ALA A 33 -4.47 -4.71 -13.38
C ALA A 33 -5.74 -3.94 -13.00
N ILE A 34 -5.68 -3.17 -11.92
CA ILE A 34 -6.72 -2.25 -11.48
C ILE A 34 -6.39 -0.87 -12.04
N GLU A 35 -7.08 -0.50 -13.13
CA GLU A 35 -6.92 0.80 -13.74
C GLU A 35 -7.89 1.83 -13.14
N SER A 36 -7.41 3.06 -12.93
CA SER A 36 -8.27 4.20 -12.60
C SER A 36 -8.58 5.04 -13.84
N THR A 37 -9.81 5.55 -13.95
CA THR A 37 -10.21 6.51 -14.98
C THR A 37 -10.50 7.88 -14.35
N THR A 38 -9.91 8.95 -14.87
CA THR A 38 -10.25 10.32 -14.42
C THR A 38 -11.65 10.69 -14.88
N LEU A 39 -12.51 11.08 -13.94
CA LEU A 39 -13.89 11.50 -14.22
C LEU A 39 -14.00 13.03 -14.34
N ASP A 40 -13.45 13.76 -13.37
CA ASP A 40 -13.54 15.22 -13.32
C ASP A 40 -12.36 15.87 -12.60
N THR A 41 -12.09 17.14 -12.91
CA THR A 41 -11.10 17.98 -12.22
C THR A 41 -11.79 18.94 -11.26
N ILE A 42 -11.80 18.59 -9.98
CA ILE A 42 -12.48 19.34 -8.92
C ILE A 42 -11.74 20.64 -8.57
N LYS A 43 -10.40 20.60 -8.54
CA LYS A 43 -9.60 21.76 -8.18
C LYS A 43 -8.26 21.76 -8.89
N LEU A 44 -7.91 22.90 -9.45
CA LEU A 44 -6.62 23.13 -10.08
C LEU A 44 -5.80 24.11 -9.24
N GLU A 45 -4.72 23.63 -8.63
CA GLU A 45 -3.75 24.49 -7.94
C GLU A 45 -2.43 24.54 -8.69
N LYS A 46 -1.53 25.42 -8.24
CA LYS A 46 -0.22 25.61 -8.87
C LYS A 46 0.62 24.32 -8.87
N LYS A 47 0.60 23.59 -7.75
CA LYS A 47 1.48 22.41 -7.52
C LYS A 47 0.77 21.07 -7.55
N TYR A 48 -0.55 21.05 -7.47
CA TYR A 48 -1.32 19.83 -7.51
C TYR A 48 -2.69 20.09 -8.13
N MET A 49 -3.33 19.03 -8.61
CA MET A 49 -4.74 19.03 -8.96
C MET A 49 -5.46 18.02 -8.07
N THR A 50 -6.69 18.33 -7.70
CA THR A 50 -7.60 17.37 -7.08
C THR A 50 -8.60 16.94 -8.14
N ILE A 51 -8.64 15.64 -8.38
CA ILE A 51 -9.50 15.00 -9.36
C ILE A 51 -10.37 13.95 -8.66
N ASP A 52 -11.55 13.71 -9.23
CA ASP A 52 -12.34 12.54 -8.91
C ASP A 52 -12.01 11.47 -9.95
N VAL A 53 -11.67 10.26 -9.49
CA VAL A 53 -11.32 9.11 -10.34
C VAL A 53 -12.27 7.96 -10.05
N LEU A 54 -12.67 7.25 -11.10
CA LEU A 54 -13.26 5.94 -10.99
C LEU A 54 -12.14 4.94 -10.71
N TRP A 55 -12.19 4.29 -9.57
CA TRP A 55 -11.28 3.21 -9.19
C TRP A 55 -12.13 2.01 -8.76
N LEU A 56 -11.99 0.89 -9.50
CA LEU A 56 -12.98 -0.19 -9.48
C LEU A 56 -14.37 0.38 -9.78
N ASN A 57 -15.38 0.10 -8.94
CA ASN A 57 -16.74 0.59 -9.13
C ASN A 57 -17.04 1.88 -8.35
N ASP A 58 -16.02 2.51 -7.75
CA ASP A 58 -16.20 3.67 -6.88
C ASP A 58 -15.51 4.92 -7.40
N THR A 59 -16.16 6.06 -7.17
CA THR A 59 -15.51 7.36 -7.29
C THR A 59 -14.75 7.68 -6.01
N ILE A 60 -13.44 7.88 -6.13
CA ILE A 60 -12.54 8.33 -5.06
C ILE A 60 -11.90 9.66 -5.46
N ARG A 61 -11.53 10.46 -4.45
CA ARG A 61 -10.87 11.75 -4.65
C ARG A 61 -9.37 11.63 -4.44
N VAL A 62 -8.61 12.08 -5.43
CA VAL A 62 -7.15 12.01 -5.44
C VAL A 62 -6.56 13.38 -5.73
N SER A 63 -5.62 13.82 -4.91
CA SER A 63 -4.76 14.95 -5.24
C SER A 63 -3.47 14.44 -5.90
N ILE A 64 -3.18 14.91 -7.11
CA ILE A 64 -2.02 14.52 -7.91
C ILE A 64 -1.08 15.70 -8.06
N SER A 65 0.22 15.49 -7.83
CA SER A 65 1.25 16.51 -8.03
C SER A 65 1.39 16.88 -9.52
N ARG A 66 1.47 18.18 -9.80
CA ARG A 66 1.75 18.76 -11.13
C ARG A 66 3.22 19.15 -11.13
N GLN A 67 4.09 18.34 -11.73
CA GLN A 67 5.54 18.60 -11.75
C GLN A 67 5.89 19.91 -12.51
N GLY A 68 6.88 20.70 -12.03
CA GLY A 68 7.50 21.75 -12.86
C GLY A 68 8.42 22.84 -12.23
N GLU A 69 8.47 23.10 -10.92
CA GLU A 69 9.26 24.19 -10.31
C GLU A 69 10.22 23.75 -9.18
N LYS A 70 11.50 23.56 -9.54
CA LYS A 70 12.59 23.42 -8.55
C LYS A 70 12.62 24.63 -7.61
N THR A 71 12.42 24.40 -6.31
CA THR A 71 12.52 25.45 -5.28
C THR A 71 13.93 25.46 -4.67
N ASP A 72 14.62 26.60 -4.73
CA ASP A 72 15.90 26.82 -4.02
C ASP A 72 15.67 26.84 -2.49
N THR A 73 16.43 26.03 -1.76
CA THR A 73 16.29 25.83 -0.31
C THR A 73 17.46 26.33 0.51
N SER A 74 18.28 27.20 -0.07
CA SER A 74 19.42 27.87 0.59
C SER A 74 19.06 28.66 1.86
N SER A 75 17.78 28.94 2.12
CA SER A 75 17.33 29.87 3.17
C SER A 75 16.42 29.28 4.27
N TYR A 76 16.13 27.96 4.26
CA TYR A 76 15.14 27.39 5.19
C TYR A 76 15.73 27.02 6.57
N LYS A 77 15.28 27.69 7.64
CA LYS A 77 15.67 27.37 9.03
C LYS A 77 14.80 26.25 9.59
N GLN A 78 15.43 25.22 10.17
CA GLN A 78 14.72 24.12 10.81
C GLN A 78 13.87 24.60 12.01
N PRO A 79 12.62 24.18 12.14
CA PRO A 79 11.81 24.47 13.32
C PRO A 79 12.36 23.74 14.55
N LYS A 80 12.61 24.49 15.63
CA LYS A 80 12.98 23.95 16.93
C LYS A 80 11.74 23.30 17.57
N ASN A 81 11.77 21.98 17.71
CA ASN A 81 10.83 21.09 18.41
C ASN A 81 9.56 20.65 17.64
N LYS A 82 9.43 19.32 17.39
CA LYS A 82 8.32 18.42 17.85
C LYS A 82 8.26 17.09 17.04
N GLY A 83 8.39 15.93 17.72
CA GLY A 83 8.10 14.58 17.20
C GLY A 83 9.30 13.76 16.66
N TYR A 84 9.22 12.41 16.68
CA TYR A 84 10.26 11.47 16.18
C TYR A 84 10.75 11.82 14.78
N PHE A 85 9.82 12.23 13.92
CA PHE A 85 10.07 12.51 12.52
C PHE A 85 10.68 13.90 12.30
N ALA A 86 10.39 14.87 13.17
CA ALA A 86 11.11 16.15 13.16
C ALA A 86 12.56 16.01 13.68
N SER A 87 12.83 15.03 14.56
CA SER A 87 14.17 14.80 15.10
C SER A 87 15.18 14.17 14.12
N LYS A 88 14.72 13.65 12.97
CA LYS A 88 15.62 13.07 11.95
C LYS A 88 16.01 14.03 10.82
N GLY A 89 15.56 15.29 10.83
CA GLY A 89 16.11 16.32 9.94
C GLY A 89 15.92 16.13 8.42
N TYR A 90 15.03 15.24 7.97
CA TYR A 90 14.75 15.05 6.55
C TYR A 90 13.54 15.88 6.13
N PHE A 91 13.80 17.13 5.73
CA PHE A 91 12.85 17.94 5.00
C PHE A 91 13.13 17.78 3.50
N PHE A 92 12.09 17.48 2.72
CA PHE A 92 12.23 17.54 1.26
C PHE A 92 11.74 18.87 0.73
N THR A 93 12.57 19.39 -0.15
CA THR A 93 12.32 20.50 -1.03
C THR A 93 11.25 20.04 -2.03
N ASN A 94 10.07 20.66 -1.95
CA ASN A 94 9.01 20.77 -2.97
C ASN A 94 9.02 19.81 -4.18
N GLU A 95 7.85 19.17 -4.40
CA GLU A 95 7.22 18.75 -5.67
C GLU A 95 6.95 17.26 -5.90
N ALA A 96 7.75 16.34 -5.34
CA ALA A 96 7.60 14.92 -5.67
C ALA A 96 6.70 14.10 -4.72
N ASN A 97 6.41 14.57 -3.51
CA ASN A 97 5.81 13.72 -2.47
C ASN A 97 4.62 14.39 -1.77
N ILE A 98 3.50 14.53 -2.50
CA ILE A 98 2.22 14.97 -1.89
C ILE A 98 1.60 13.85 -1.04
N GLN A 99 2.11 12.63 -1.16
CA GLN A 99 1.58 11.43 -0.54
C GLN A 99 1.39 11.55 0.97
N ASN A 100 0.24 11.10 1.45
CA ASN A 100 -0.04 10.96 2.87
C ASN A 100 0.10 9.50 3.34
N CYS A 101 -0.12 9.25 4.63
CA CYS A 101 -0.11 7.91 5.19
C CYS A 101 -1.05 6.93 4.47
N PHE A 102 -2.23 7.39 4.05
CA PHE A 102 -3.25 6.56 3.41
C PHE A 102 -2.81 6.06 2.04
N SER A 103 -2.46 6.98 1.15
CA SER A 103 -1.96 6.68 -0.20
C SER A 103 -0.64 5.90 -0.17
N TYR A 104 0.24 6.17 0.80
CA TYR A 104 1.47 5.40 0.98
C TYR A 104 1.21 3.96 1.44
N ALA A 105 0.32 3.74 2.40
CA ALA A 105 -0.01 2.40 2.85
C ALA A 105 -0.63 1.57 1.72
N LEU A 106 -1.52 2.17 0.92
CA LEU A 106 -2.11 1.52 -0.25
C LEU A 106 -1.08 1.25 -1.35
N GLU A 107 -0.21 2.22 -1.67
CA GLU A 107 0.90 2.02 -2.61
C GLU A 107 1.73 0.81 -2.18
N LYS A 108 2.18 0.75 -0.93
CA LYS A 108 2.99 -0.37 -0.43
C LYS A 108 2.24 -1.69 -0.39
N TYR A 109 0.94 -1.68 -0.10
CA TYR A 109 0.13 -2.89 -0.17
C TYR A 109 0.12 -3.48 -1.59
N PHE A 110 -0.19 -2.67 -2.59
CA PHE A 110 -0.29 -3.13 -3.98
C PHE A 110 1.07 -3.38 -4.65
N GLU A 111 2.13 -2.63 -4.31
CA GLU A 111 3.51 -2.94 -4.76
C GLU A 111 3.96 -4.33 -4.32
N ASN A 112 3.41 -4.82 -3.20
CA ASN A 112 3.77 -6.09 -2.58
C ASN A 112 2.78 -7.22 -2.89
N SER A 113 1.69 -6.92 -3.60
CA SER A 113 0.69 -7.91 -3.98
C SER A 113 1.17 -8.73 -5.18
N GLU A 114 1.01 -10.05 -5.11
CA GLU A 114 1.24 -10.96 -6.24
C GLU A 114 -0.01 -11.06 -7.15
N ASP A 115 -1.17 -10.69 -6.61
CA ASP A 115 -2.47 -10.86 -7.25
C ASP A 115 -2.96 -9.61 -7.99
N TYR A 116 -2.55 -8.43 -7.53
CA TYR A 116 -3.08 -7.15 -8.00
C TYR A 116 -1.98 -6.14 -8.30
N SER A 117 -2.17 -5.38 -9.36
CA SER A 117 -1.39 -4.18 -9.67
C SER A 117 -2.32 -3.00 -9.86
N GLN A 118 -1.84 -1.78 -9.63
CA GLN A 118 -2.66 -0.57 -9.73
C GLN A 118 -1.81 0.63 -10.19
N ASN A 119 -2.46 1.66 -10.74
CA ASN A 119 -1.77 2.81 -11.32
C ASN A 119 -2.02 4.16 -10.61
N ILE A 120 -2.83 4.22 -9.56
CA ILE A 120 -3.28 5.45 -8.92
C ILE A 120 -2.53 5.81 -7.63
N PHE A 121 -2.28 4.86 -6.73
CA PHE A 121 -1.56 5.11 -5.47
C PHE A 121 -0.06 5.09 -5.74
N ARG A 122 0.51 6.28 -5.80
CA ARG A 122 1.94 6.53 -6.04
C ARG A 122 2.46 7.64 -5.13
N GLU A 123 3.77 7.80 -5.04
CA GLU A 123 4.45 8.93 -4.37
C GLU A 123 3.89 10.32 -4.75
N THR A 124 3.37 10.45 -5.97
CA THR A 124 2.82 11.69 -6.52
C THR A 124 1.33 11.90 -6.21
N THR A 125 0.71 11.02 -5.43
CA THR A 125 -0.73 11.03 -5.17
C THR A 125 -1.05 11.06 -3.68
N ASN A 126 -2.16 11.68 -3.32
CA ASN A 126 -2.69 11.75 -1.98
C ASN A 126 -4.19 11.50 -2.00
N ILE A 127 -4.71 10.78 -1.01
CA ILE A 127 -6.16 10.53 -0.86
C ILE A 127 -6.67 11.08 0.46
N ASP A 128 -7.93 11.52 0.48
CA ASP A 128 -8.57 11.93 1.73
C ASP A 128 -9.11 10.73 2.53
N GLY A 129 -9.50 10.98 3.79
CA GLY A 129 -10.02 9.94 4.68
C GLY A 129 -11.31 9.31 4.16
N VAL A 130 -12.20 10.11 3.55
CA VAL A 130 -13.47 9.63 2.98
C VAL A 130 -13.23 8.62 1.85
N SER A 131 -12.26 8.92 0.98
CA SER A 131 -11.86 8.01 -0.10
C SER A 131 -11.21 6.74 0.45
N LEU A 132 -10.35 6.86 1.47
CA LEU A 132 -9.78 5.69 2.14
C LEU A 132 -10.88 4.80 2.76
N GLU A 133 -11.81 5.38 3.51
CA GLU A 133 -12.91 4.64 4.14
C GLU A 133 -13.76 3.92 3.10
N LYS A 134 -14.07 4.57 1.98
CA LYS A 134 -14.79 3.94 0.87
C LYS A 134 -14.01 2.73 0.32
N ILE A 135 -12.71 2.89 0.07
CA ILE A 135 -11.83 1.81 -0.39
C ILE A 135 -11.86 0.64 0.61
N LEU A 136 -11.67 0.93 1.90
CA LEU A 136 -11.62 -0.10 2.95
C LEU A 136 -12.95 -0.82 3.12
N ASN A 137 -14.08 -0.11 3.07
CA ASN A 137 -15.40 -0.72 3.27
C ASN A 137 -15.84 -1.59 2.09
N ASN A 138 -15.46 -1.22 0.87
CA ASN A 138 -15.94 -1.88 -0.34
C ASN A 138 -15.01 -3.00 -0.81
N TYR A 139 -13.69 -2.84 -0.66
CA TYR A 139 -12.70 -3.75 -1.28
C TYR A 139 -11.76 -4.43 -0.29
N PHE A 140 -11.87 -4.10 1.00
CA PHE A 140 -11.12 -4.78 2.05
C PHE A 140 -12.08 -5.43 3.04
N LYS A 141 -11.68 -6.60 3.54
CA LYS A 141 -12.31 -7.25 4.68
C LYS A 141 -11.57 -6.87 5.96
N ARG A 142 -12.32 -6.45 6.96
CA ARG A 142 -11.82 -6.33 8.32
C ARG A 142 -11.61 -7.73 8.90
N ILE A 143 -10.36 -8.12 9.15
CA ILE A 143 -10.02 -9.47 9.64
C ILE A 143 -9.80 -9.52 11.14
N SER A 144 -9.42 -8.40 11.76
CA SER A 144 -9.28 -8.31 13.21
C SER A 144 -9.29 -6.85 13.68
N GLU A 145 -9.45 -6.66 14.98
CA GLU A 145 -9.31 -5.37 15.63
C GLU A 145 -8.72 -5.55 17.03
N PHE A 146 -8.08 -4.51 17.55
CA PHE A 146 -7.72 -4.46 18.96
C PHE A 146 -7.67 -3.03 19.48
N SER A 147 -8.14 -2.84 20.72
CA SER A 147 -7.92 -1.59 21.44
C SER A 147 -6.44 -1.44 21.79
N THR A 148 -5.93 -0.22 21.70
CA THR A 148 -4.56 0.13 22.12
C THR A 148 -4.39 0.12 23.64
N ASN A 149 -5.50 0.15 24.38
CA ASN A 149 -5.55 0.11 25.84
C ASN A 149 -6.22 -1.18 26.33
N PRO A 150 -5.61 -1.91 27.29
CA PRO A 150 -4.25 -1.72 27.82
C PRO A 150 -3.16 -2.02 26.78
N ARG A 151 -1.99 -1.39 26.89
CA ARG A 151 -0.86 -1.51 25.94
C ARG A 151 -0.40 -2.94 25.64
N LYS A 152 -0.71 -3.91 26.52
CA LYS A 152 -0.45 -5.35 26.26
C LYS A 152 -1.15 -5.85 24.98
N ASN A 153 -2.26 -5.23 24.58
CA ASN A 153 -2.97 -5.57 23.36
C ASN A 153 -2.15 -5.33 22.09
N LEU A 154 -1.15 -4.44 22.14
CA LEU A 154 -0.23 -4.14 21.03
C LEU A 154 0.81 -5.24 20.79
N ARG A 155 0.79 -6.31 21.59
CA ARG A 155 1.60 -7.52 21.41
C ARG A 155 0.80 -8.65 20.74
N LYS A 156 -0.47 -8.43 20.41
CA LYS A 156 -1.26 -9.42 19.69
C LYS A 156 -0.59 -9.71 18.34
N PRO A 157 -0.53 -10.98 17.91
CA PRO A 157 -0.08 -11.32 16.57
C PRO A 157 -0.91 -10.57 15.53
N ILE A 158 -0.24 -10.06 14.51
CA ILE A 158 -0.86 -9.37 13.38
C ILE A 158 -0.63 -10.28 12.18
N SER A 159 -1.68 -10.58 11.42
CA SER A 159 -1.56 -11.36 10.18
C SER A 159 -0.58 -10.68 9.23
N ASN A 160 0.17 -11.48 8.46
CA ASN A 160 1.08 -10.94 7.47
C ASN A 160 0.31 -10.33 6.28
N ASP A 161 0.93 -9.34 5.62
CA ASP A 161 0.44 -8.70 4.40
C ASP A 161 -0.97 -8.11 4.58
N VAL A 162 -1.04 -7.02 5.35
CA VAL A 162 -2.28 -6.36 5.78
C VAL A 162 -2.13 -4.85 5.87
N LEU A 163 -3.26 -4.15 5.76
CA LEU A 163 -3.38 -2.74 6.11
C LEU A 163 -3.85 -2.59 7.56
N LEU A 164 -3.27 -1.65 8.28
CA LEU A 164 -3.68 -1.26 9.62
C LEU A 164 -4.21 0.16 9.57
N ALA A 165 -5.45 0.36 10.00
CA ALA A 165 -6.05 1.68 10.20
C ALA A 165 -6.06 2.03 11.68
N PHE A 166 -5.53 3.20 12.03
CA PHE A 166 -5.46 3.67 13.41
C PHE A 166 -6.62 4.63 13.62
N VAL A 167 -7.47 4.29 14.58
CA VAL A 167 -8.72 4.98 14.86
C VAL A 167 -8.59 5.72 16.19
N ASP A 168 -8.96 7.00 16.19
CA ASP A 168 -8.91 7.86 17.36
C ASP A 168 -10.13 7.67 18.28
N ASN A 169 -10.36 8.62 19.20
CA ASN A 169 -11.51 8.59 20.09
C ASN A 169 -12.82 9.04 19.44
N THR A 170 -12.76 9.76 18.32
CA THR A 170 -13.94 10.22 17.56
C THR A 170 -14.45 9.15 16.61
N GLY A 171 -13.63 8.13 16.34
CA GLY A 171 -13.96 7.04 15.41
C GLY A 171 -13.37 7.27 14.01
N GLU A 172 -12.58 8.33 13.82
CA GLU A 172 -11.95 8.66 12.55
C GLU A 172 -10.64 7.90 12.36
N ILE A 173 -10.38 7.48 11.12
CA ILE A 173 -9.08 6.94 10.73
C ILE A 173 -8.08 8.09 10.63
N ILE A 174 -7.14 8.16 11.56
CA ILE A 174 -6.13 9.23 11.62
C ILE A 174 -4.80 8.82 10.97
N HIS A 175 -4.58 7.51 10.76
CA HIS A 175 -3.34 7.01 10.17
C HIS A 175 -3.54 5.61 9.55
N ALA A 176 -2.79 5.32 8.49
CA ALA A 176 -2.73 3.99 7.89
C ALA A 176 -1.29 3.50 7.74
N VAL A 177 -1.10 2.19 7.89
CA VAL A 177 0.20 1.51 7.86
C VAL A 177 0.05 0.21 7.07
N TYR A 178 1.03 -0.11 6.23
CA TYR A 178 1.14 -1.43 5.63
C TYR A 178 2.07 -2.31 6.49
N TYR A 179 1.68 -3.56 6.76
CA TYR A 179 2.46 -4.50 7.53
C TYR A 179 2.76 -5.76 6.71
N ARG A 180 4.06 -6.04 6.53
CA ARG A 180 4.57 -7.25 5.88
C ARG A 180 5.89 -7.68 6.53
N ASP A 181 6.06 -8.98 6.75
CA ASP A 181 7.29 -9.63 7.20
C ASP A 181 7.91 -8.95 8.43
N GLU A 182 7.06 -8.70 9.45
CA GLU A 182 7.42 -8.02 10.71
C GLU A 182 7.84 -6.54 10.58
N ILE A 183 7.66 -5.95 9.40
CA ILE A 183 7.98 -4.56 9.11
C ILE A 183 6.69 -3.77 8.89
N PHE A 184 6.58 -2.64 9.59
CA PHE A 184 5.52 -1.66 9.39
C PHE A 184 6.03 -0.53 8.51
N TYR A 185 5.42 -0.34 7.36
CA TYR A 185 5.68 0.73 6.41
C TYR A 185 4.73 1.89 6.68
N THR A 186 5.28 3.06 6.98
CA THR A 186 4.49 4.24 7.36
C THR A 186 5.01 5.51 6.71
N LYS A 187 4.16 6.53 6.63
CA LYS A 187 4.53 7.88 6.24
C LYS A 187 3.78 8.90 7.09
N ASN A 188 4.46 9.82 7.74
CA ASN A 188 3.84 10.73 8.71
C ASN A 188 3.27 12.00 8.08
N GLY A 189 2.37 11.85 7.10
CA GLY A 189 1.80 12.96 6.36
C GLY A 189 2.73 13.50 5.27
N LYS A 190 2.26 14.53 4.56
CA LYS A 190 2.81 14.95 3.26
C LYS A 190 4.26 15.44 3.31
N LEU A 191 4.67 16.05 4.41
CA LEU A 191 5.98 16.73 4.53
C LEU A 191 7.12 15.80 4.94
N PHE A 192 6.84 14.53 5.23
CA PHE A 192 7.82 13.61 5.82
C PHE A 192 8.16 12.47 4.86
N GLN A 193 9.41 12.01 4.93
CA GLN A 193 9.82 10.83 4.21
C GLN A 193 9.12 9.57 4.74
N PRO A 194 8.88 8.58 3.87
CA PRO A 194 8.50 7.26 4.32
C PRO A 194 9.51 6.70 5.34
N ASP A 195 9.03 5.92 6.29
CA ASP A 195 9.85 5.25 7.29
C ASP A 195 9.31 3.85 7.56
N THR A 196 10.11 3.06 8.27
CA THR A 196 9.73 1.74 8.73
C THR A 196 9.95 1.59 10.23
N PHE A 197 9.13 0.77 10.87
CA PHE A 197 9.35 0.38 12.25
C PHE A 197 9.02 -1.10 12.47
N LYS A 198 9.52 -1.67 13.57
CA LYS A 198 9.25 -3.07 13.97
C LYS A 198 8.38 -3.20 15.22
N TYR A 199 8.29 -2.13 16.02
CA TYR A 199 7.65 -2.15 17.33
C TYR A 199 6.46 -1.19 17.40
N LEU A 200 5.27 -1.69 17.12
CA LEU A 200 4.01 -0.93 17.11
C LEU A 200 3.78 -0.13 18.41
N ASN A 201 4.06 -0.74 19.57
CA ASN A 201 3.91 -0.05 20.85
C ASN A 201 4.82 1.17 21.00
N LYS A 202 6.08 1.09 20.53
CA LYS A 202 6.99 2.26 20.58
C LYS A 202 6.53 3.34 19.61
N PHE A 203 6.00 2.96 18.45
CA PHE A 203 5.50 3.88 17.45
C PHE A 203 4.27 4.66 17.94
N LEU A 204 3.25 3.98 18.46
CA LEU A 204 2.02 4.61 18.97
C LEU A 204 2.31 5.58 20.12
N GLN A 205 3.10 5.15 21.11
CA GLN A 205 3.43 6.00 22.26
C GLN A 205 4.07 7.34 21.87
N LYS A 206 4.85 7.35 20.79
CA LYS A 206 5.59 8.53 20.38
C LYS A 206 4.82 9.44 19.43
N ASN A 207 3.92 8.89 18.63
CA ASN A 207 3.34 9.60 17.49
C ASN A 207 1.80 9.67 17.48
N TYR A 208 1.11 8.72 18.14
CA TYR A 208 -0.35 8.57 18.07
C TYR A 208 -0.91 8.08 19.42
N GLY A 209 -0.64 8.84 20.49
CA GLY A 209 -1.03 8.47 21.86
C GLY A 209 -2.54 8.48 22.11
N ASP A 210 -3.30 9.11 21.20
CA ASP A 210 -4.76 9.22 21.15
C ASP A 210 -5.44 8.11 20.34
N THR A 211 -4.68 7.24 19.67
CA THR A 211 -5.26 6.07 18.99
C THR A 211 -5.94 5.18 20.02
N LYS A 212 -7.24 4.98 19.86
CA LYS A 212 -8.08 4.12 20.70
C LYS A 212 -8.04 2.67 20.25
N GLN A 213 -7.94 2.49 18.94
CA GLN A 213 -8.15 1.21 18.29
C GLN A 213 -7.30 1.09 17.02
N ILE A 214 -6.89 -0.13 16.71
CA ILE A 214 -6.33 -0.48 15.41
C ILE A 214 -7.25 -1.52 14.77
N ILE A 215 -7.62 -1.27 13.52
CA ILE A 215 -8.38 -2.18 12.68
C ILE A 215 -7.43 -2.76 11.63
N VAL A 216 -7.48 -4.08 11.44
CA VAL A 216 -6.64 -4.79 10.48
C VAL A 216 -7.51 -5.22 9.30
N TYR A 217 -7.07 -4.83 8.11
CA TYR A 217 -7.74 -5.06 6.85
C TYR A 217 -6.87 -5.94 5.94
N LYS A 218 -7.53 -6.84 5.22
CA LYS A 218 -6.94 -7.58 4.09
C LYS A 218 -7.84 -7.37 2.87
N ILE A 219 -7.28 -7.39 1.67
CA ILE A 219 -8.09 -7.25 0.45
C ILE A 219 -9.17 -8.35 0.39
N ASP A 220 -10.34 -7.98 -0.13
CA ASP A 220 -11.44 -8.90 -0.37
C ASP A 220 -11.42 -9.33 -1.83
N ASP A 221 -10.77 -10.46 -2.10
CA ASP A 221 -10.48 -10.93 -3.46
C ASP A 221 -11.76 -11.12 -4.29
N GLU A 222 -12.86 -11.57 -3.68
CA GLU A 222 -14.13 -11.79 -4.36
C GLU A 222 -14.71 -10.46 -4.84
N ARG A 223 -14.76 -9.45 -3.97
CA ARG A 223 -15.31 -8.13 -4.30
C ARG A 223 -14.48 -7.39 -5.35
N VAL A 224 -13.14 -7.50 -5.26
CA VAL A 224 -12.26 -6.87 -6.25
C VAL A 224 -12.42 -7.54 -7.61
N LYS A 225 -12.45 -8.87 -7.67
CA LYS A 225 -12.63 -9.62 -8.93
C LYS A 225 -14.00 -9.34 -9.57
N GLU A 226 -15.06 -9.28 -8.77
CA GLU A 226 -16.40 -8.91 -9.24
C GLU A 226 -16.40 -7.49 -9.85
N ALA A 227 -15.78 -6.52 -9.18
CA ALA A 227 -15.70 -5.15 -9.68
C ALA A 227 -14.90 -5.04 -11.00
N CYS A 228 -13.80 -5.79 -11.12
CA CYS A 228 -13.04 -5.88 -12.36
C CYS A 228 -13.87 -6.51 -13.49
N ALA A 229 -14.66 -7.55 -13.21
CA ALA A 229 -15.52 -8.21 -14.20
C ALA A 229 -16.63 -7.28 -14.73
N ILE A 230 -17.26 -6.51 -13.83
CA ILE A 230 -18.29 -5.51 -14.21
C ILE A 230 -17.68 -4.45 -15.12
N SER A 231 -16.50 -3.92 -14.76
CA SER A 231 -15.79 -2.91 -15.55
C SER A 231 -15.47 -3.39 -16.98
N ALA A 232 -15.11 -4.66 -17.15
CA ALA A 232 -14.85 -5.27 -18.46
C ALA A 232 -16.12 -5.49 -19.30
N SER A 233 -17.27 -5.71 -18.65
CA SER A 233 -18.54 -5.95 -19.34
C SER A 233 -19.24 -4.68 -19.85
N GLY A 234 -18.96 -3.52 -19.23
CA GLY A 234 -19.55 -2.23 -19.60
C GLY A 234 -18.79 -1.46 -20.69
N SER A 235 -17.70 -2.03 -21.22
CA SER A 235 -16.84 -1.43 -22.25
C SER A 235 -17.07 -1.99 -23.67
N LEU A 236 -18.20 -2.68 -23.90
CA LEU A 236 -18.67 -3.20 -25.20
C LEU A 236 -19.82 -2.36 -25.77
#